data_AF-A0A8S1J5H4-F1
#
_entry.id   AF-A0A8S1J5H4-F1
#
_cell.length_a   1.000
_cell.length_b   1.000
_cell.length_c   1.000
_cell.angle_alpha   90.00
_cell.angle_beta   90.00
_cell.angle_gamma   90.00
#
_symmetry.space_group_name_H-M   'P 1'
#
loop_
_entity.id
_entity.type
_entity.pdbx_description
1 polymer ?
#
loop_
_entity_poly.entity_id
_entity_poly.type
_entity_poly.pdbx_seq_one_letter_code
_entity_poly.pdbx_strand_id
1 'polypeptide(L)'
;MDQATMRRSAELMTAFGSDAHSRAVDECLKSASGLLQRYRTVEEGIENSLRGCSEREKELEGILSGTAEAELQEKINDMELEKETRETIKAKLKAMENREKLVEEMKAKAASLRSELDMYLVVSSIFWKEGVQLKGDIAGKFVGKKAHIIPFSFEVDKTHFEVADELWSMMDEYDGQA
;
A
#
# COMPACT_ATOMS: atom_id res chain seq x y z
N MET A 1 -69.47 -17.00 86.65
CA MET A 1 -68.06 -16.65 86.33
C MET A 1 -67.33 -16.59 87.65
N ASP A 2 -66.22 -17.32 87.81
CA ASP A 2 -65.47 -17.35 89.07
C ASP A 2 -64.80 -15.99 89.35
N GLN A 3 -64.77 -15.59 90.62
CA GLN A 3 -64.33 -14.26 91.07
C GLN A 3 -62.83 -14.05 90.81
N ALA A 4 -62.04 -15.13 90.85
CA ALA A 4 -60.62 -15.11 90.51
C ALA A 4 -60.39 -14.88 89.01
N THR A 5 -61.25 -15.42 88.15
CA THR A 5 -61.19 -15.21 86.70
C THR A 5 -61.54 -13.77 86.35
N MET A 6 -62.62 -13.20 86.92
CA MET A 6 -62.96 -11.78 86.68
C MET A 6 -61.84 -10.83 87.08
N ARG A 7 -61.15 -11.09 88.21
CA ARG A 7 -60.05 -10.24 88.68
C ARG A 7 -58.85 -10.28 87.73
N ARG A 8 -58.46 -11.48 87.29
CA ARG A 8 -57.37 -11.64 86.30
C ARG A 8 -57.73 -11.01 84.95
N SER A 9 -58.98 -11.13 84.50
CA SER A 9 -59.45 -10.48 83.27
C SER A 9 -59.43 -8.95 83.38
N ALA A 10 -59.80 -8.40 84.54
CA ALA A 10 -59.75 -6.97 84.80
C ALA A 10 -58.30 -6.45 84.93
N GLU A 11 -57.42 -7.17 85.61
CA GLU A 11 -56.00 -6.83 85.71
C GLU A 11 -55.31 -6.88 84.35
N LEU A 12 -55.63 -7.87 83.51
CA LEU A 12 -55.17 -7.90 82.11
C LEU A 12 -55.70 -6.69 81.33
N MET A 13 -57.01 -6.42 81.35
CA MET A 13 -57.61 -5.26 80.66
C MET A 13 -56.98 -3.94 81.10
N THR A 14 -56.66 -3.80 82.39
CA THR A 14 -56.04 -2.59 82.94
C THR A 14 -54.56 -2.49 82.56
N ALA A 15 -53.84 -3.62 82.48
CA ALA A 15 -52.45 -3.66 82.02
C ALA A 15 -52.34 -3.32 80.53
N PHE A 16 -53.26 -3.82 79.69
CA PHE A 16 -53.34 -3.51 78.26
C PHE A 16 -53.87 -2.10 77.98
N GLY A 17 -54.74 -1.58 78.84
CA GLY A 17 -55.21 -0.19 78.82
C GLY A 17 -54.28 0.80 79.54
N SER A 18 -53.13 0.36 80.04
CA SER A 18 -52.22 1.23 80.79
C SER A 18 -51.40 2.12 79.86
N ASP A 19 -51.19 3.38 80.27
CA ASP A 19 -50.34 4.36 79.60
C ASP A 19 -48.93 3.82 79.27
N ALA A 20 -48.42 2.90 80.09
CA ALA A 20 -47.11 2.29 79.89
C ALA A 20 -47.06 1.40 78.64
N HIS A 21 -48.13 0.64 78.37
CA HIS A 21 -48.18 -0.23 77.20
C HIS A 21 -48.34 0.58 75.91
N SER A 22 -49.23 1.58 75.92
CA SER A 22 -49.41 2.50 74.79
C SER A 22 -48.10 3.22 74.41
N ARG A 23 -47.32 3.69 75.40
CA ARG A 23 -46.01 4.31 75.16
C ARG A 23 -44.99 3.36 74.53
N ALA A 24 -44.95 2.10 74.99
CA ALA A 24 -44.04 1.11 74.43
C ALA A 24 -44.37 0.78 72.96
N VAL A 25 -45.66 0.69 72.62
CA VAL A 25 -46.10 0.50 71.23
C VAL A 25 -45.74 1.71 70.38
N ASP A 26 -45.98 2.93 70.86
CA ASP A 26 -45.61 4.16 70.15
C ASP A 26 -44.09 4.26 69.91
N GLU A 27 -43.28 3.86 70.89
CA GLU A 27 -41.82 3.91 70.79
C GLU A 27 -41.27 2.83 69.84
N CYS A 28 -41.92 1.66 69.79
CA CYS A 28 -41.66 0.63 68.79
C CYS A 28 -42.05 1.10 67.38
N LEU A 29 -43.23 1.71 67.21
CA LEU A 29 -43.69 2.26 65.92
C LEU A 29 -42.78 3.39 65.42
N LYS A 30 -42.33 4.29 66.31
CA LYS A 30 -41.35 5.33 65.98
C LYS A 30 -40.02 4.73 65.53
N SER A 31 -39.53 3.72 66.24
CA SER A 31 -38.27 3.03 65.91
C SER A 31 -38.37 2.30 64.56
N ALA A 32 -39.48 1.60 64.30
CA ALA A 32 -39.74 0.93 63.03
C ALA A 32 -39.87 1.93 61.88
N SER A 33 -40.56 3.06 62.08
CA SER A 33 -40.67 4.14 61.10
C SER A 33 -39.31 4.76 60.77
N GLY A 34 -38.47 5.00 61.78
CA GLY A 34 -37.11 5.53 61.58
C GLY A 34 -36.18 4.54 60.88
N LEU A 35 -36.38 3.22 61.06
CA LEU A 35 -35.65 2.21 60.31
C LEU A 35 -36.10 2.18 58.84
N LEU A 36 -37.41 2.20 58.57
CA LEU A 36 -37.96 2.24 57.21
C LEU A 36 -37.50 3.48 56.42
N GLN A 37 -37.42 4.64 57.07
CA GLN A 37 -36.94 5.86 56.43
C GLN A 37 -35.46 5.75 56.04
N ARG A 38 -34.61 5.18 56.91
CA ARG A 38 -33.20 4.92 56.59
C ARG A 38 -33.04 3.92 55.45
N TYR A 39 -33.85 2.85 55.42
CA TYR A 39 -33.85 1.92 54.30
C TYR A 39 -34.21 2.60 52.99
N ARG A 40 -35.24 3.45 52.97
CA ARG A 40 -35.60 4.21 51.76
C ARG A 40 -34.45 5.11 51.29
N THR A 41 -33.76 5.79 52.20
CA THR A 41 -32.59 6.61 51.83
C THR A 41 -31.45 5.76 51.25
N VAL A 42 -31.24 4.54 51.77
CA VAL A 42 -30.26 3.61 51.20
C VAL A 42 -30.70 3.13 49.82
N GLU A 43 -31.98 2.79 49.63
CA GLU A 43 -32.53 2.39 48.33
C GLU A 43 -32.38 3.50 47.28
N GLU A 44 -32.73 4.74 47.62
CA GLU A 44 -32.53 5.92 46.76
C GLU A 44 -31.05 6.12 46.43
N GLY A 45 -30.15 5.92 47.40
CA GLY A 45 -28.70 5.99 47.21
C GLY A 45 -28.18 4.91 46.24
N ILE A 46 -28.69 3.68 46.35
CA ILE A 46 -28.37 2.58 45.45
C ILE A 46 -28.88 2.88 44.04
N GLU A 47 -30.13 3.34 43.90
CA GLU A 47 -30.73 3.66 42.61
C GLU A 47 -29.96 4.79 41.90
N ASN A 48 -29.57 5.83 42.62
CA ASN A 48 -28.76 6.92 42.08
C ASN A 48 -27.37 6.43 41.65
N SER A 49 -26.76 5.53 42.42
CA SER A 49 -25.46 4.95 42.09
C SER A 49 -25.54 4.07 40.84
N LEU A 50 -26.56 3.22 40.74
CA LEU A 50 -26.79 2.37 39.57
C LEU A 50 -27.01 3.19 38.29
N ARG A 51 -27.77 4.29 38.40
CA ARG A 51 -27.97 5.23 37.30
C ARG A 51 -26.66 5.85 36.83
N GLY A 52 -25.84 6.33 37.76
CA GLY A 52 -24.52 6.90 37.44
C GLY A 52 -23.56 5.88 36.82
N CYS A 53 -23.61 4.61 37.24
CA CYS A 53 -22.85 3.54 36.59
C CYS A 53 -23.32 3.30 35.15
N SER A 54 -24.63 3.24 34.90
CA SER A 54 -25.18 3.03 33.56
C SER A 54 -24.84 4.17 32.58
N GLU A 55 -24.81 5.41 33.06
CA GLU A 55 -24.40 6.56 32.24
C GLU A 55 -22.90 6.49 31.87
N ARG A 56 -22.04 6.15 32.84
CA ARG A 56 -20.60 5.96 32.58
C ARG A 56 -20.31 4.77 31.66
N GLU A 57 -21.05 3.68 31.80
CA GLU A 57 -20.91 2.51 30.93
C GLU A 57 -21.16 2.88 29.47
N LYS A 58 -22.22 3.64 29.18
CA LYS A 58 -22.51 4.15 27.83
C LYS A 58 -21.43 5.08 27.31
N GLU A 59 -20.89 5.95 28.15
CA GLU A 59 -19.79 6.85 27.78
C GLU A 59 -18.52 6.05 27.41
N LEU A 60 -18.16 5.06 28.23
CA LEU A 60 -17.01 4.19 27.97
C LEU A 60 -17.19 3.35 26.71
N GLU A 61 -18.38 2.79 26.49
CA GLU A 61 -18.70 2.07 25.25
C GLU A 61 -18.52 2.98 24.02
N GLY A 62 -19.01 4.22 24.07
CA GLY A 62 -18.85 5.18 22.98
C GLY A 62 -17.40 5.58 22.72
N ILE A 63 -16.59 5.72 23.77
CA ILE A 63 -15.15 5.98 23.63
C ILE A 63 -14.46 4.78 22.99
N LEU A 64 -14.70 3.57 23.51
CA LEU A 64 -14.06 2.34 23.01
C LEU A 64 -14.44 2.04 21.56
N SER A 65 -15.73 2.19 21.20
CA SER A 65 -16.17 1.99 19.82
C SER A 65 -15.56 3.04 18.90
N GLY A 66 -15.56 4.31 19.31
CA GLY A 66 -15.03 5.41 18.51
C GLY A 66 -13.53 5.30 18.25
N THR A 67 -12.73 4.93 19.26
CA THR A 67 -11.27 4.78 19.09
C THR A 67 -10.92 3.55 18.28
N ALA A 68 -11.59 2.41 18.53
CA ALA A 68 -11.32 1.18 17.78
C ALA A 68 -11.73 1.30 16.31
N GLU A 69 -12.86 1.93 16.01
CA GLU A 69 -13.29 2.18 14.62
C GLU A 69 -12.34 3.13 13.90
N ALA A 70 -11.86 4.19 14.55
CA ALA A 70 -10.91 5.12 13.97
C ALA A 70 -9.57 4.46 13.65
N GLU A 71 -9.00 3.69 14.58
CA GLU A 71 -7.74 2.96 14.38
C GLU A 71 -7.85 1.91 13.27
N LEU A 72 -8.96 1.17 13.22
CA LEU A 72 -9.21 0.18 12.16
C LEU A 72 -9.35 0.88 10.79
N GLN A 73 -10.04 2.02 10.74
CA GLN A 73 -10.22 2.76 9.50
C GLN A 73 -8.90 3.36 8.99
N GLU A 74 -8.06 3.89 9.88
CA GLU A 74 -6.72 4.38 9.53
C GLU A 74 -5.87 3.25 8.93
N LYS A 75 -5.87 2.08 9.57
CA LYS A 75 -5.13 0.91 9.08
C LYS A 75 -5.64 0.39 7.74
N ILE A 76 -6.95 0.47 7.48
CA ILE A 76 -7.53 0.15 6.17
C ILE A 76 -6.99 1.11 5.11
N ASN A 77 -7.02 2.42 5.38
CA ASN A 77 -6.52 3.43 4.45
C ASN A 77 -5.02 3.23 4.14
N ASP A 78 -4.21 2.92 5.16
CA ASP A 78 -2.79 2.62 4.99
C ASP A 78 -2.54 1.38 4.11
N MET A 79 -3.31 0.31 4.33
CA MET A 79 -3.22 -0.90 3.51
C MET A 79 -3.66 -0.66 2.06
N GLU A 80 -4.65 0.20 1.83
CA GLU A 80 -5.08 0.58 0.48
C GLU A 80 -3.97 1.35 -0.26
N LEU A 81 -3.29 2.27 0.44
CA LEU A 81 -2.13 2.99 -0.11
C LEU A 81 -0.96 2.04 -0.41
N GLU A 82 -0.66 1.10 0.48
CA GLU A 82 0.33 0.05 0.21
C GLU A 82 -0.03 -0.81 -0.99
N LYS A 83 -1.32 -1.11 -1.20
CA LYS A 83 -1.78 -1.89 -2.34
C LYS A 83 -1.57 -1.12 -3.65
N GLU A 84 -1.90 0.17 -3.69
CA GLU A 84 -1.70 1.02 -4.87
C GLU A 84 -0.22 1.16 -5.23
N THR A 85 0.64 1.36 -4.23
CA THR A 85 2.09 1.43 -4.45
C THR A 85 2.66 0.11 -4.98
N ARG A 86 2.19 -1.05 -4.47
CA ARG A 86 2.57 -2.38 -4.99
C ARG A 86 2.13 -2.58 -6.44
N GLU A 87 0.91 -2.18 -6.80
CA GLU A 87 0.43 -2.25 -8.19
C GLU A 87 1.29 -1.39 -9.13
N THR A 88 1.64 -0.18 -8.70
CA THR A 88 2.52 0.71 -9.45
C THR A 88 3.92 0.12 -9.64
N ILE A 89 4.51 -0.47 -8.61
CA ILE A 89 5.82 -1.14 -8.70
C ILE A 89 5.74 -2.32 -9.67
N LYS A 90 4.68 -3.13 -9.60
CA LYS A 90 4.47 -4.27 -10.49
C LYS A 90 4.37 -3.83 -11.96
N ALA A 91 3.68 -2.73 -12.24
CA ALA A 91 3.61 -2.16 -13.58
C ALA A 91 4.99 -1.70 -14.08
N LYS A 92 5.78 -1.05 -13.23
CA LYS A 92 7.15 -0.63 -13.56
C LYS A 92 8.08 -1.81 -13.82
N LEU A 93 8.00 -2.88 -13.02
CA LEU A 93 8.78 -4.10 -13.23
C LEU A 93 8.47 -4.72 -14.60
N LYS A 94 7.20 -4.87 -14.95
CA LYS A 94 6.78 -5.38 -16.27
C LYS A 94 7.29 -4.50 -17.42
N ALA A 95 7.27 -3.18 -17.25
CA ALA A 95 7.83 -2.26 -18.23
C ALA A 95 9.36 -2.42 -18.39
N MET A 96 10.08 -2.68 -17.29
CA MET A 96 11.52 -2.94 -17.34
C MET A 96 11.85 -4.27 -18.04
N GLU A 97 11.11 -5.35 -17.74
CA GLU A 97 11.28 -6.64 -18.43
C GLU A 97 11.07 -6.52 -19.94
N ASN A 98 10.06 -5.77 -20.37
CA ASN A 98 9.83 -5.51 -21.80
C ASN A 98 10.97 -4.70 -22.42
N ARG A 99 11.51 -3.71 -21.70
CA ARG A 99 12.64 -2.92 -22.16
C ARG A 99 13.92 -3.76 -22.27
N GLU A 100 14.14 -4.69 -21.34
CA GLU A 100 15.28 -5.60 -21.37
C GLU A 100 15.24 -6.51 -22.61
N LYS A 101 14.07 -7.07 -22.94
CA LYS A 101 13.88 -7.83 -24.19
C LYS A 101 14.23 -7.02 -25.44
N LEU A 102 13.75 -5.79 -25.51
CA LEU A 102 14.07 -4.89 -26.63
C LEU A 102 15.57 -4.61 -26.72
N VAL A 103 16.26 -4.45 -25.58
CA VAL A 103 17.71 -4.25 -25.55
C VAL A 103 18.44 -5.49 -26.07
N GLU A 104 18.03 -6.70 -25.68
CA GLU A 104 18.62 -7.94 -26.19
C GLU A 104 18.40 -8.13 -27.69
N GLU A 105 17.19 -7.83 -28.19
CA GLU A 105 16.90 -7.83 -29.63
C GLU A 105 17.79 -6.83 -30.39
N MET A 106 17.96 -5.61 -29.85
CA MET A 106 18.83 -4.60 -30.44
C MET A 106 20.31 -5.00 -30.41
N LYS A 107 20.79 -5.66 -29.35
CA LYS A 107 22.14 -6.21 -29.28
C LYS A 107 22.37 -7.28 -30.34
N ALA A 108 21.42 -8.21 -30.50
CA ALA A 108 21.49 -9.24 -31.54
C ALA A 108 21.54 -8.61 -32.94
N LYS A 109 20.71 -7.59 -33.20
CA LYS A 109 20.70 -6.86 -34.47
C LYS A 109 22.01 -6.10 -34.71
N ALA A 110 22.56 -5.44 -33.69
CA ALA A 110 23.84 -4.76 -33.79
C ALA A 110 25.00 -5.72 -34.07
N ALA A 111 25.00 -6.91 -33.46
CA ALA A 111 25.97 -7.96 -33.74
C ALA A 111 25.86 -8.48 -35.19
N SER A 112 24.64 -8.69 -35.68
CA SER A 112 24.40 -9.09 -37.08
C SER A 112 24.92 -8.04 -38.07
N LEU A 113 24.58 -6.76 -37.85
CA LEU A 113 25.04 -5.66 -38.72
C LEU A 113 26.56 -5.50 -38.68
N ARG A 114 27.20 -5.70 -37.52
CA ARG A 114 28.66 -5.71 -37.43
C ARG A 114 29.26 -6.85 -38.26
N SER A 115 28.69 -8.05 -38.18
CA SER A 115 29.16 -9.18 -39.01
C SER A 115 28.99 -8.89 -40.51
N GLU A 116 27.89 -8.29 -40.93
CA GLU A 116 27.67 -7.87 -42.32
C GLU A 116 28.69 -6.82 -42.75
N LEU A 117 28.92 -5.79 -41.92
CA LEU A 117 29.91 -4.75 -42.18
C LEU A 117 31.32 -5.32 -42.27
N ASP A 118 31.70 -6.23 -41.37
CA ASP A 118 32.99 -6.91 -41.39
C ASP A 118 33.15 -7.74 -42.67
N MET A 119 32.09 -8.41 -43.14
CA MET A 119 32.10 -9.11 -44.42
C MET A 119 32.29 -8.15 -45.60
N TYR A 120 31.58 -7.03 -45.63
CA TYR A 120 31.80 -6.00 -46.65
C TYR A 120 33.22 -5.46 -46.62
N LEU A 121 33.79 -5.22 -45.43
CA LEU A 121 35.18 -4.79 -45.29
C LEU A 121 36.18 -5.84 -45.76
N VAL A 122 35.96 -7.13 -45.48
CA VAL A 122 36.84 -8.21 -45.93
C VAL A 122 36.76 -8.40 -47.44
N VAL A 123 35.56 -8.40 -48.01
CA VAL A 123 35.35 -8.59 -49.45
C VAL A 123 35.86 -7.37 -50.21
N SER A 124 35.50 -6.18 -49.77
CA SER A 124 35.79 -4.96 -50.51
C SER A 124 37.13 -4.32 -50.19
N SER A 125 37.61 -4.49 -48.96
CA SER A 125 38.75 -3.74 -48.41
C SER A 125 38.64 -2.21 -48.57
N ILE A 126 37.40 -1.70 -48.71
CA ILE A 126 37.07 -0.28 -48.85
C ILE A 126 36.75 0.31 -47.48
N PHE A 127 37.39 1.42 -47.15
CA PHE A 127 37.10 2.26 -45.99
C PHE A 127 36.54 3.59 -46.47
N TRP A 128 35.26 3.83 -46.23
CA TRP A 128 34.60 5.08 -46.56
C TRP A 128 35.04 6.21 -45.63
N LYS A 129 35.08 7.44 -46.14
CA LYS A 129 35.34 8.63 -45.33
C LYS A 129 34.12 8.90 -44.44
N GLU A 130 34.34 9.17 -43.15
CA GLU A 130 33.25 9.54 -42.23
C GLU A 130 32.57 10.83 -42.71
N GLY A 131 31.23 10.85 -42.66
CA GLY A 131 30.43 12.03 -43.01
C GLY A 131 30.06 12.18 -44.50
N VAL A 132 30.32 11.17 -45.35
CA VAL A 132 29.81 11.14 -46.73
C VAL A 132 28.28 11.07 -46.71
N GLN A 133 27.62 12.07 -47.30
CA GLN A 133 26.16 12.07 -47.46
C GLN A 133 25.81 11.17 -48.65
N LEU A 134 24.76 10.34 -48.54
CA LEU A 134 24.28 9.44 -49.61
C LEU A 134 23.84 10.13 -50.92
N LYS A 135 23.92 11.46 -50.98
CA LYS A 135 23.62 12.32 -52.14
C LYS A 135 24.78 13.27 -52.51
N GLY A 136 25.94 13.09 -51.89
CA GLY A 136 27.14 13.91 -52.09
C GLY A 136 28.29 13.05 -52.65
N ASP A 137 29.44 13.69 -52.87
CA ASP A 137 30.63 13.02 -53.40
C ASP A 137 31.00 11.80 -52.56
N ILE A 138 31.16 10.66 -53.23
CA ILE A 138 31.48 9.40 -52.57
C ILE A 138 33.00 9.31 -52.48
N ALA A 139 33.55 9.35 -51.26
CA ALA A 139 34.99 9.31 -51.04
C ALA A 139 35.39 8.26 -50.01
N GLY A 140 36.56 7.68 -50.21
CA GLY A 140 37.10 6.64 -49.34
C GLY A 140 38.51 6.23 -49.72
N LYS A 141 38.94 5.08 -49.21
CA LYS A 141 40.21 4.47 -49.54
C LYS A 141 40.05 2.95 -49.65
N PHE A 142 40.69 2.36 -50.64
CA PHE A 142 40.88 0.92 -50.75
C PHE A 142 42.21 0.52 -50.10
N VAL A 143 42.26 -0.61 -49.39
CA VAL A 143 43.46 -1.14 -48.73
C VAL A 143 43.78 -2.53 -49.28
N GLY A 144 44.77 -2.62 -50.18
CA GLY A 144 45.16 -3.90 -50.79
C GLY A 144 46.03 -4.80 -49.87
N LYS A 145 46.24 -6.06 -50.31
CA LYS A 145 46.97 -7.13 -49.57
C LYS A 145 48.42 -6.78 -49.15
N LYS A 146 49.06 -5.77 -49.78
CA LYS A 146 50.42 -5.28 -49.45
C LYS A 146 50.42 -3.93 -48.70
N ALA A 147 49.34 -3.60 -47.99
CA ALA A 147 49.15 -2.32 -47.30
C ALA A 147 49.23 -1.07 -48.20
N HIS A 148 49.05 -1.24 -49.52
CA HIS A 148 48.87 -0.12 -50.44
C HIS A 148 47.48 0.49 -50.22
N ILE A 149 47.47 1.79 -49.96
CA ILE A 149 46.25 2.57 -49.73
C ILE A 149 45.98 3.40 -50.99
N ILE A 150 44.85 3.16 -51.64
CA ILE A 150 44.41 3.88 -52.83
C ILE A 150 43.23 4.77 -52.42
N PRO A 151 43.40 6.10 -52.33
CA PRO A 151 42.26 6.99 -52.10
C PRO A 151 41.42 7.09 -53.37
N PHE A 152 40.10 7.19 -53.22
CA PHE A 152 39.18 7.47 -54.32
C PHE A 152 38.17 8.56 -53.92
N SER A 153 37.66 9.26 -54.92
CA SER A 153 36.57 10.23 -54.80
C SER A 153 35.80 10.25 -56.11
N PHE A 154 34.49 10.06 -56.04
CA PHE A 154 33.59 10.11 -57.19
C PHE A 154 32.64 11.29 -57.04
N GLU A 155 32.45 12.02 -58.13
CA GLU A 155 31.47 13.11 -58.23
C GLU A 155 30.04 12.54 -58.26
N VAL A 156 29.08 13.30 -57.73
CA VAL A 156 27.64 12.92 -57.64
C VAL A 156 27.00 12.57 -59.00
N ASP A 157 27.59 13.06 -60.10
CA ASP A 157 27.00 12.94 -61.44
C ASP A 157 27.23 11.56 -62.11
N LYS A 158 28.05 10.68 -61.52
CA LYS A 158 28.22 9.31 -62.00
C LYS A 158 27.00 8.44 -61.68
N THR A 159 26.64 7.55 -62.61
CA THR A 159 25.60 6.55 -62.33
C THR A 159 26.08 5.53 -61.29
N HIS A 160 25.13 4.95 -60.57
CA HIS A 160 25.43 3.92 -59.56
C HIS A 160 26.09 2.67 -60.16
N PHE A 161 25.87 2.39 -61.45
CA PHE A 161 26.54 1.31 -62.16
C PHE A 161 28.01 1.64 -62.46
N GLU A 162 28.32 2.84 -62.94
CA GLU A 162 29.69 3.29 -63.19
C GLU A 162 30.53 3.31 -61.90
N VAL A 163 29.95 3.80 -60.80
CA VAL A 163 30.63 3.81 -59.49
C VAL A 163 30.90 2.38 -58.99
N ALA A 164 29.93 1.48 -59.15
CA ALA A 164 30.12 0.08 -58.75
C ALA A 164 31.22 -0.59 -59.58
N ASP A 165 31.18 -0.47 -60.91
CA ASP A 165 32.18 -1.07 -61.80
C ASP A 165 33.60 -0.54 -61.51
N GLU A 166 33.76 0.76 -61.26
CA GLU A 166 35.05 1.35 -60.87
C GLU A 166 35.55 0.87 -59.51
N LEU A 167 34.66 0.68 -58.53
CA LEU A 167 35.03 0.12 -57.23
C LEU A 167 35.41 -1.36 -57.34
N TRP A 168 34.72 -2.13 -58.18
CA TRP A 168 35.05 -3.54 -58.43
C TRP A 168 36.34 -3.71 -59.23
N SER A 169 36.63 -2.84 -60.21
CA SER A 169 37.90 -2.89 -60.96
C SER A 169 39.11 -2.63 -60.06
N MET A 170 39.00 -1.74 -59.07
CA MET A 170 40.05 -1.52 -58.06
C MET A 170 40.37 -2.78 -57.24
N MET A 171 39.41 -3.69 -57.11
CA MET A 171 39.60 -4.97 -56.42
C MET A 171 40.24 -6.03 -57.33
N ASP A 172 39.79 -6.13 -58.59
CA ASP A 172 40.27 -7.11 -59.57
C ASP A 172 41.71 -6.83 -60.04
N GLU A 173 42.09 -5.56 -60.18
CA GLU A 173 43.41 -5.15 -60.69
C GLU A 173 44.60 -5.56 -59.79
N TYR A 174 44.34 -5.95 -58.54
CA TYR A 174 45.37 -6.31 -57.57
C TYR A 174 45.37 -7.78 -57.11
N ASP A 175 44.35 -8.57 -57.45
CA ASP A 175 44.40 -10.04 -57.29
C ASP A 175 45.09 -10.75 -58.46
N GLY A 176 45.20 -10.07 -59.62
CA GLY A 176 45.87 -10.58 -60.82
C GLY A 176 47.35 -10.20 -61.01
N GLN A 177 47.93 -9.36 -60.15
CA GLN A 177 49.38 -9.05 -60.16
C GLN A 177 50.12 -9.89 -59.12
N ALA A 178 50.46 -11.12 -59.52
CA ALA A 178 51.55 -11.90 -58.93
C ALA A 178 52.91 -11.24 -59.24
#